data_AF-A0A482T7H2-F1
#
_entry.id   AF-A0A482T7H2-F1
#
_cell.length_a   1.000
_cell.length_b   1.000
_cell.length_c   1.000
_cell.angle_alpha   90.00
_cell.angle_beta   90.00
_cell.angle_gamma   90.00
#
_symmetry.space_group_name_H-M   'P 1'
#
loop_
_entity.id
_entity.type
_entity.pdbx_description
1 polymer ?
#
loop_
_entity_poly.entity_id
_entity_poly.type
_entity_poly.pdbx_seq_one_letter_code
_entity_poly.pdbx_strand_id
1 'polypeptide(L)'
;MATREPETGWHGENSDVNHLRGRAFEATCLAATAFGLVSVLLLLLFVANDAFRPFSADAGWLATYAATVLVPLAALAVYYYRLDEPAGEVAYVTSGLPVVGLLLTGGFAVLFIELLSVLEWFALLISLVVAGGLIVAHGRLRPKAALERLAVVLLAPIITVFGLPPTRFNWFVTDAAAALGLDFGLYYRVISLREAIMMLPFVPTDWVMLLLTLVLPVAGAAGWFVEQRRESRRDGLAVVGLTAAVAVLGVVAGPLLGIGTDVWLLIVTFAVLPLGVYVEGVLRRGEGVRGLAFPVAAVLGVVVGSVVTGALGFAGPDPWLDWGFLTSATSRTAADAGIYPSMVGSVMMIIVIVLTTFPVGVGAAIYLEEYAPSQGLMGKFVTLIEINIGNLAG
;
A
#
# COMPACT_ATOMS: atom_id res chain seq x y z
N MET A 1 42.60 -30.96 -20.86
CA MET A 1 43.40 -30.21 -19.87
C MET A 1 42.72 -28.86 -19.71
N ALA A 2 41.69 -28.67 -18.89
CA ALA A 2 41.57 -28.90 -17.44
C ALA A 2 42.45 -27.94 -16.61
N THR A 3 41.87 -26.81 -16.24
CA THR A 3 41.90 -26.26 -14.88
C THR A 3 40.58 -25.52 -14.67
N ARG A 4 39.64 -26.17 -13.97
CA ARG A 4 38.51 -25.50 -13.33
C ARG A 4 39.10 -24.73 -12.16
N GLU A 5 38.92 -23.42 -12.12
CA GLU A 5 39.13 -22.66 -10.89
C GLU A 5 38.16 -23.20 -9.84
N PRO A 6 38.62 -23.49 -8.62
CA PRO A 6 37.71 -23.86 -7.55
C PRO A 6 36.90 -22.60 -7.20
N GLU A 7 35.58 -22.69 -7.36
CA GLU A 7 34.66 -21.75 -6.73
C GLU A 7 34.98 -21.75 -5.23
N THR A 8 35.67 -20.71 -4.77
CA THR A 8 35.84 -20.44 -3.35
C THR A 8 34.46 -20.07 -2.82
N GLY A 9 33.70 -21.10 -2.45
CA GLY A 9 32.48 -20.96 -1.69
C GLY A 9 32.77 -20.05 -0.51
N TRP A 10 31.90 -19.07 -0.31
CA TRP A 10 31.90 -18.12 0.80
C TRP A 10 31.57 -18.81 2.14
N HIS A 11 32.03 -20.04 2.32
CA HIS A 11 32.06 -20.78 3.56
C HIS A 11 33.52 -21.10 3.79
N GLY A 12 34.15 -20.43 4.75
CA GLY A 12 35.53 -20.72 5.12
C GLY A 12 35.67 -22.19 5.47
N GLU A 13 36.30 -22.97 4.59
CA GLU A 13 36.66 -24.39 4.80
C GLU A 13 37.71 -24.60 5.90
N ASN A 14 37.97 -23.60 6.76
CA ASN A 14 38.97 -23.69 7.83
C ASN A 14 38.57 -22.97 9.13
N SER A 15 37.28 -22.96 9.47
CA SER A 15 36.87 -22.66 10.85
C SER A 15 36.15 -23.87 11.43
N ASP A 16 36.90 -24.71 12.14
CA ASP A 16 36.45 -25.85 12.93
C ASP A 16 35.68 -25.36 14.18
N VAL A 17 34.71 -24.46 13.98
CA VAL A 17 33.88 -23.88 15.03
C VAL A 17 32.78 -24.90 15.38
N ASN A 18 33.18 -25.89 16.17
CA ASN A 18 32.37 -26.82 16.95
C ASN A 18 30.91 -26.95 16.45
N HIS A 19 30.66 -27.82 15.47
CA HIS A 19 29.35 -28.06 14.84
C HIS A 19 28.18 -28.25 15.84
N LEU A 20 28.47 -28.71 17.07
CA LEU A 20 27.51 -28.79 18.17
C LEU A 20 26.98 -27.43 18.61
N ARG A 21 27.85 -26.41 18.71
CA ARG A 21 27.46 -25.05 19.08
C ARG A 21 26.64 -24.39 17.97
N GLY A 22 27.00 -24.63 16.71
CA GLY A 22 26.24 -24.15 15.55
C GLY A 22 24.82 -24.73 15.50
N ARG A 23 24.68 -26.06 15.63
CA ARG A 23 23.36 -26.72 15.66
C ARG A 23 22.53 -26.35 16.89
N ALA A 24 23.16 -26.19 18.06
CA ALA A 24 22.47 -25.73 19.26
C ALA A 24 21.94 -24.30 19.09
N PHE A 25 22.71 -23.41 18.46
CA PHE A 25 22.27 -22.06 18.13
C PHE A 25 21.11 -22.07 17.15
N GLU A 26 21.22 -22.81 16.03
CA GLU A 26 20.16 -22.96 15.04
C GLU A 26 18.86 -23.51 15.66
N ALA A 27 18.95 -24.58 16.46
CA ALA A 27 17.79 -25.16 17.14
C ALA A 27 17.15 -24.17 18.13
N THR A 28 17.96 -23.37 18.83
CA THR A 28 17.47 -22.34 19.76
C THR A 28 16.75 -21.23 19.00
N CYS A 29 17.31 -20.76 17.88
CA CYS A 29 16.68 -19.77 17.01
C CYS A 29 15.37 -20.28 16.42
N LEU A 30 15.35 -21.51 15.89
CA LEU A 30 14.14 -22.12 15.33
C LEU A 30 13.07 -22.30 16.41
N ALA A 31 13.45 -22.78 17.60
CA ALA A 31 12.53 -22.92 18.73
C ALA A 31 11.97 -21.56 19.18
N ALA A 32 12.81 -20.52 19.26
CA ALA A 32 12.37 -19.17 19.62
C ALA A 32 11.41 -18.59 18.58
N THR A 33 11.71 -18.73 17.29
CA THR A 33 10.84 -18.27 16.20
C THR A 33 9.53 -19.05 16.15
N ALA A 34 9.58 -20.37 16.28
CA ALA A 34 8.38 -21.22 16.33
C ALA A 34 7.52 -20.88 17.55
N PHE A 35 8.14 -20.69 18.72
CA PHE A 35 7.44 -20.26 19.93
C PHE A 35 6.79 -18.89 19.73
N GLY A 36 7.50 -17.93 19.13
CA GLY A 36 6.95 -16.62 18.79
C GLY A 36 5.75 -16.72 17.85
N LEU A 37 5.88 -17.46 16.75
CA LEU A 37 4.81 -17.66 15.76
C LEU A 37 3.59 -18.34 16.38
N VAL A 38 3.78 -19.40 17.16
CA VAL A 38 2.70 -20.11 17.86
C VAL A 38 2.05 -19.20 18.90
N SER A 39 2.83 -18.42 19.65
CA SER A 39 2.30 -17.48 20.64
C SER A 39 1.44 -16.41 19.96
N VAL A 40 1.90 -15.84 18.85
CA VAL A 40 1.12 -14.87 18.05
C VAL A 40 -0.13 -15.53 17.50
N LEU A 41 -0.05 -16.74 16.96
CA LEU A 41 -1.21 -17.48 16.46
C LEU A 41 -2.25 -17.70 17.58
N LEU A 42 -1.82 -18.14 18.76
CA LEU A 42 -2.70 -18.34 19.92
C LEU A 42 -3.36 -17.03 20.35
N LEU A 43 -2.60 -15.93 20.40
CA LEU A 43 -3.16 -14.61 20.71
C LEU A 43 -4.18 -14.18 19.66
N LEU A 44 -3.88 -14.34 18.37
CA LEU A 44 -4.80 -13.99 17.29
C LEU A 44 -6.08 -14.85 17.33
N LEU A 45 -5.96 -16.14 17.64
CA LEU A 45 -7.13 -17.02 17.83
C LEU A 45 -7.97 -16.59 19.02
N PHE A 46 -7.35 -16.18 20.13
CA PHE A 46 -8.05 -15.66 21.29
C PHE A 46 -8.80 -14.36 20.96
N VAL A 47 -8.12 -13.41 20.32
CA VAL A 47 -8.71 -12.14 19.88
C VAL A 47 -9.83 -12.37 18.88
N ALA A 48 -9.66 -13.28 17.92
CA ALA A 48 -10.69 -13.60 16.94
C ALA A 48 -11.92 -14.26 17.60
N ASN A 49 -11.71 -15.18 18.54
CA ASN A 49 -12.81 -15.80 19.28
C ASN A 49 -13.56 -14.78 20.14
N ASP A 50 -12.85 -13.85 20.77
CA ASP A 50 -13.46 -12.79 21.57
C ASP A 50 -14.22 -11.80 20.67
N ALA A 51 -13.65 -11.38 19.55
CA ALA A 51 -14.28 -10.43 18.62
C ALA A 51 -15.55 -10.99 17.96
N PHE A 52 -15.48 -12.21 17.41
CA PHE A 52 -16.56 -12.78 16.60
C PHE A 52 -17.50 -13.71 17.35
N ARG A 53 -17.09 -14.22 18.52
CA ARG A 53 -17.85 -15.16 19.36
C ARG A 53 -18.56 -16.26 18.56
N PRO A 54 -17.86 -17.01 17.70
CA PRO A 54 -18.49 -17.93 16.74
C PRO A 54 -19.33 -19.02 17.42
N PHE A 55 -18.94 -19.44 18.63
CA PHE A 55 -19.66 -20.47 19.40
C PHE A 55 -20.89 -19.95 20.16
N SER A 56 -21.20 -18.65 20.06
CA SER A 56 -22.48 -18.12 20.54
C SER A 56 -23.64 -18.35 19.57
N ALA A 57 -23.34 -18.70 18.32
CA ALA A 57 -24.33 -18.97 17.28
C ALA A 57 -25.05 -20.30 17.50
N ASP A 58 -26.25 -20.42 16.93
CA ASP A 58 -26.99 -21.67 16.93
C ASP A 58 -26.22 -22.79 16.21
N ALA A 59 -26.36 -24.02 16.67
CA ALA A 59 -25.75 -25.18 16.01
C ALA A 59 -26.20 -25.31 14.54
N GLY A 60 -27.44 -24.92 14.22
CA GLY A 60 -27.96 -24.86 12.85
C GLY A 60 -27.27 -23.80 11.99
N TRP A 61 -26.91 -22.66 12.57
CA TRP A 61 -26.14 -21.63 11.89
C TRP A 61 -24.74 -22.14 11.55
N LEU A 62 -24.05 -22.74 12.53
CA LEU A 62 -22.72 -23.33 12.35
C LEU A 62 -22.72 -24.43 11.30
N ALA A 63 -23.71 -25.34 11.35
CA ALA A 63 -23.84 -26.41 10.36
C ALA A 63 -24.08 -25.86 8.94
N THR A 64 -24.90 -24.80 8.82
CA THR A 64 -25.19 -24.17 7.53
C THR A 64 -23.92 -23.55 6.93
N TYR A 65 -23.21 -22.71 7.68
CA TYR A 65 -21.96 -22.10 7.19
C TYR A 65 -20.83 -23.11 7.00
N ALA A 66 -20.79 -24.18 7.79
CA ALA A 66 -19.88 -25.28 7.53
C ALA A 66 -20.18 -25.94 6.18
N ALA A 67 -21.45 -26.21 5.86
CA ALA A 67 -21.85 -26.85 4.62
C ALA A 67 -21.74 -25.94 3.39
N THR A 68 -22.03 -24.64 3.52
CA THR A 68 -22.06 -23.71 2.37
C THR A 68 -20.73 -23.01 2.13
N VAL A 69 -19.90 -22.80 3.16
CA VAL A 69 -18.63 -22.07 3.05
C VAL A 69 -17.44 -22.98 3.36
N LEU A 70 -17.35 -23.50 4.59
CA LEU A 70 -16.10 -24.14 5.04
C LEU A 70 -15.79 -25.42 4.26
N VAL A 71 -16.77 -26.31 4.10
CA VAL A 71 -16.58 -27.59 3.40
C VAL A 71 -16.26 -27.39 1.92
N PRO A 72 -17.00 -26.57 1.14
CA PRO A 72 -16.65 -26.30 -0.25
C PRO A 72 -15.27 -25.65 -0.42
N LEU A 73 -14.92 -24.66 0.41
CA LEU A 73 -13.61 -24.01 0.33
C LEU A 73 -12.47 -24.95 0.74
N ALA A 74 -12.66 -25.75 1.79
CA ALA A 74 -11.67 -26.76 2.18
C ALA A 74 -11.50 -27.82 1.10
N ALA A 75 -12.59 -28.28 0.48
CA ALA A 75 -12.55 -29.24 -0.62
C ALA A 75 -11.81 -28.66 -1.84
N LEU A 76 -12.09 -27.41 -2.21
CA LEU A 76 -11.37 -26.72 -3.28
C LEU A 76 -9.89 -26.52 -2.95
N ALA A 77 -9.56 -26.09 -1.73
CA ALA A 77 -8.18 -25.91 -1.28
C ALA A 77 -7.39 -27.23 -1.34
N VAL A 78 -7.97 -28.33 -0.84
CA VAL A 78 -7.36 -29.66 -0.92
C VAL A 78 -7.24 -30.13 -2.36
N TYR A 79 -8.25 -29.88 -3.20
CA TYR A 79 -8.23 -30.21 -4.61
C TYR A 79 -7.08 -29.50 -5.33
N TYR A 80 -6.96 -28.18 -5.17
CA TYR A 80 -5.89 -27.41 -5.80
C TYR A 80 -4.51 -27.84 -5.27
N TYR A 81 -4.36 -28.01 -3.96
CA TYR A 81 -3.09 -28.42 -3.37
C TYR A 81 -2.61 -29.80 -3.88
N ARG A 82 -3.53 -30.74 -4.14
CA ARG A 82 -3.17 -32.11 -4.54
C ARG A 82 -3.14 -32.34 -6.05
N LEU A 83 -3.94 -31.60 -6.82
CA LEU A 83 -4.25 -31.94 -8.21
C LEU A 83 -3.97 -30.80 -9.20
N ASP A 84 -3.89 -29.55 -8.74
CA ASP A 84 -3.75 -28.38 -9.62
C ASP A 84 -3.09 -27.21 -8.85
N GLU A 85 -1.78 -27.31 -8.65
CA GLU A 85 -0.97 -26.32 -7.92
C GLU A 85 -1.09 -24.90 -8.52
N PRO A 86 -1.05 -24.69 -9.86
CA PRO A 86 -1.28 -23.38 -10.45
C PRO A 86 -2.66 -22.79 -10.12
N ALA A 87 -3.71 -23.61 -10.04
CA ALA A 87 -5.03 -23.14 -9.60
C ALA A 87 -5.03 -22.75 -8.11
N GLY A 88 -4.21 -23.38 -7.28
CA GLY A 88 -4.03 -23.02 -5.88
C GLY A 88 -3.41 -21.62 -5.70
N GLU A 89 -2.37 -21.31 -6.49
CA GLU A 89 -1.78 -19.97 -6.50
C GLU A 89 -2.78 -18.90 -6.93
N VAL A 90 -3.54 -19.16 -8.00
CA VAL A 90 -4.59 -18.24 -8.48
C VAL A 90 -5.67 -18.05 -7.42
N ALA A 91 -6.13 -19.13 -6.76
CA ALA A 91 -7.12 -19.05 -5.69
C ALA A 91 -6.62 -18.20 -4.51
N TYR A 92 -5.37 -18.38 -4.11
CA TYR A 92 -4.76 -17.61 -3.03
C TYR A 92 -4.67 -16.12 -3.39
N VAL A 93 -4.10 -15.80 -4.57
CA VAL A 93 -3.92 -14.40 -5.00
C VAL A 93 -5.25 -13.71 -5.21
N THR A 94 -6.22 -14.35 -5.88
CA THR A 94 -7.53 -13.73 -6.14
C THR A 94 -8.40 -13.56 -4.90
N SER A 95 -8.13 -14.31 -3.82
CA SER A 95 -8.79 -14.11 -2.53
C SER A 95 -8.10 -13.05 -1.68
N GLY A 96 -6.76 -13.02 -1.68
CA GLY A 96 -5.98 -12.07 -0.87
C GLY A 96 -5.93 -10.66 -1.46
N LEU A 97 -5.83 -10.53 -2.77
CA LEU A 97 -5.62 -9.26 -3.45
C LEU A 97 -6.80 -8.26 -3.26
N PRO A 98 -8.08 -8.67 -3.31
CA PRO A 98 -9.19 -7.80 -2.93
C PRO A 98 -9.12 -7.33 -1.48
N VAL A 99 -8.71 -8.20 -0.55
CA VAL A 99 -8.57 -7.86 0.87
C VAL A 99 -7.52 -6.77 1.05
N VAL A 100 -6.34 -6.94 0.44
CA VAL A 100 -5.27 -5.93 0.45
C VAL A 100 -5.76 -4.62 -0.20
N GLY A 101 -6.47 -4.71 -1.33
CA GLY A 101 -7.02 -3.55 -2.02
C GLY A 101 -8.04 -2.78 -1.18
N LEU A 102 -8.89 -3.47 -0.43
CA LEU A 102 -9.84 -2.87 0.50
C LEU A 102 -9.16 -2.24 1.71
N LEU A 103 -8.09 -2.86 2.23
CA LEU A 103 -7.27 -2.25 3.29
C LEU A 103 -6.61 -0.95 2.84
N LEU A 104 -6.04 -0.94 1.62
CA LEU A 104 -5.50 0.29 1.03
C LEU A 104 -6.59 1.34 0.81
N THR A 105 -7.78 0.93 0.35
CA THR A 105 -8.94 1.82 0.22
C THR A 105 -9.30 2.46 1.56
N GLY A 106 -9.38 1.68 2.64
CA GLY A 106 -9.64 2.19 3.99
C GLY A 106 -8.57 3.17 4.47
N GLY A 107 -7.29 2.84 4.25
CA GLY A 107 -6.18 3.73 4.60
C GLY A 107 -6.21 5.07 3.85
N PHE A 108 -6.49 5.05 2.55
CA PHE A 108 -6.65 6.28 1.75
C PHE A 108 -7.92 7.05 2.11
N ALA A 109 -9.01 6.36 2.43
CA ALA A 109 -10.23 7.02 2.90
C ALA A 109 -9.97 7.79 4.21
N VAL A 110 -9.29 7.16 5.18
CA VAL A 110 -8.86 7.83 6.42
C VAL A 110 -7.94 9.01 6.11
N LEU A 111 -6.98 8.86 5.20
CA LEU A 111 -6.11 9.95 4.77
C LEU A 111 -6.91 11.15 4.22
N PHE A 112 -7.93 10.90 3.38
CA PHE A 112 -8.72 11.97 2.79
C PHE A 112 -9.71 12.62 3.76
N ILE A 113 -10.18 11.87 4.76
CA ILE A 113 -11.10 12.36 5.79
C ILE A 113 -10.34 13.18 6.85
N GLU A 114 -9.17 12.72 7.28
CA GLU A 114 -8.53 13.20 8.51
C GLU A 114 -7.27 14.05 8.27
N LEU A 115 -6.57 13.88 7.15
CA LEU A 115 -5.29 14.56 6.90
C LEU A 115 -5.36 15.59 5.79
N LEU A 116 -5.90 15.21 4.64
CA LEU A 116 -5.75 15.96 3.41
C LEU A 116 -7.05 15.90 2.63
N SER A 117 -7.75 17.03 2.49
CA SER A 117 -8.97 17.04 1.69
C SER A 117 -8.68 16.66 0.22
N VAL A 118 -9.71 16.17 -0.48
CA VAL A 118 -9.59 15.83 -1.92
C VAL A 118 -9.10 17.03 -2.75
N LEU A 119 -9.56 18.25 -2.41
CA LEU A 119 -9.11 19.48 -3.03
C LEU A 119 -7.61 19.75 -2.77
N GLU A 120 -7.15 19.54 -1.54
CA GLU A 120 -5.73 19.72 -1.21
C GLU A 120 -4.83 18.70 -1.91
N TRP A 121 -5.27 17.44 -2.02
CA TRP A 121 -4.61 16.40 -2.80
C TRP A 121 -4.51 16.77 -4.27
N PHE A 122 -5.63 17.23 -4.84
CA PHE A 122 -5.69 17.71 -6.22
C PHE A 122 -4.70 18.87 -6.44
N ALA A 123 -4.76 19.90 -5.58
CA ALA A 123 -3.89 21.07 -5.66
C ALA A 123 -2.40 20.70 -5.49
N LEU A 124 -2.09 19.76 -4.58
CA LEU A 124 -0.73 19.27 -4.34
C LEU A 124 -0.19 18.53 -5.58
N LEU A 125 -0.97 17.60 -6.14
CA LEU A 125 -0.51 16.84 -7.31
C LEU A 125 -0.36 17.71 -8.55
N ILE A 126 -1.29 18.63 -8.82
CA ILE A 126 -1.12 19.60 -9.91
C ILE A 126 0.14 20.44 -9.69
N SER A 127 0.41 20.88 -8.46
CA SER A 127 1.61 21.65 -8.14
C SER A 127 2.91 20.87 -8.35
N LEU A 128 2.91 19.57 -8.04
CA LEU A 128 4.04 18.68 -8.30
C LEU A 128 4.23 18.40 -9.79
N VAL A 129 3.14 18.22 -10.54
CA VAL A 129 3.20 18.05 -12.00
C VAL A 129 3.75 19.30 -12.67
N VAL A 130 3.30 20.48 -12.26
CA VAL A 130 3.85 21.76 -12.78
C VAL A 130 5.33 21.91 -12.40
N ALA A 131 5.72 21.60 -11.17
CA ALA A 131 7.14 21.61 -10.78
C ALA A 131 7.99 20.67 -11.64
N GLY A 132 7.55 19.42 -11.84
CA GLY A 132 8.21 18.47 -12.72
C GLY A 132 8.29 18.97 -14.16
N GLY A 133 7.20 19.57 -14.67
CA GLY A 133 7.17 20.21 -15.99
C GLY A 133 8.18 21.34 -16.13
N LEU A 134 8.31 22.20 -15.12
CA LEU A 134 9.31 23.28 -15.08
C LEU A 134 10.74 22.73 -15.08
N ILE A 135 11.00 21.67 -14.31
CA ILE A 135 12.31 21.01 -14.25
C ILE A 135 12.68 20.43 -15.63
N VAL A 136 11.75 19.69 -16.25
CA VAL A 136 11.95 19.08 -17.58
C VAL A 136 12.12 20.15 -18.65
N ALA A 137 11.29 21.19 -18.64
CA ALA A 137 11.37 22.30 -19.59
C ALA A 137 12.71 23.04 -19.47
N HIS A 138 13.16 23.33 -18.25
CA HIS A 138 14.46 23.95 -18.02
C HIS A 138 15.60 23.06 -18.52
N GLY A 139 15.56 21.76 -18.22
CA GLY A 139 16.56 20.79 -18.69
C GLY A 139 16.66 20.72 -20.23
N ARG A 140 15.54 20.88 -20.94
CA ARG A 140 15.50 20.91 -22.41
C ARG A 140 15.98 22.24 -23.00
N LEU A 141 15.61 23.37 -22.39
CA LEU A 141 15.92 24.71 -22.92
C LEU A 141 17.34 25.18 -22.57
N ARG A 142 17.89 24.76 -21.42
CA ARG A 142 19.20 25.19 -20.88
C ARG A 142 20.06 23.99 -20.45
N PRO A 143 20.42 23.08 -21.38
CA PRO A 143 21.11 21.83 -21.03
C PRO A 143 22.52 22.02 -20.43
N LYS A 144 23.17 23.17 -20.67
CA LYS A 144 24.54 23.47 -20.21
C LYS A 144 24.61 24.17 -18.85
N ALA A 145 23.49 24.56 -18.25
CA ALA A 145 23.44 25.35 -17.03
C ALA A 145 23.23 24.47 -15.78
N ALA A 146 24.30 23.79 -15.34
CA ALA A 146 24.20 22.80 -14.25
C ALA A 146 23.77 23.41 -12.90
N LEU A 147 24.29 24.59 -12.54
CA LEU A 147 23.92 25.29 -11.30
C LEU A 147 22.48 25.80 -11.32
N GLU A 148 22.04 26.38 -12.43
CA GLU A 148 20.64 26.81 -12.61
C GLU A 148 19.69 25.61 -12.52
N ARG A 149 20.04 24.50 -13.15
CA ARG A 149 19.24 23.27 -13.10
C ARG A 149 19.11 22.75 -11.67
N LEU A 150 20.20 22.75 -10.89
CA LEU A 150 20.15 22.37 -9.48
C LEU A 150 19.20 23.29 -8.69
N ALA A 151 19.31 24.60 -8.90
CA ALA A 151 18.41 25.57 -8.28
C ALA A 151 16.94 25.33 -8.67
N VAL A 152 16.64 25.05 -9.95
CA VAL A 152 15.28 24.75 -10.42
C VAL A 152 14.74 23.45 -9.84
N VAL A 153 15.56 22.39 -9.76
CA VAL A 153 15.17 21.10 -9.17
C VAL A 153 14.79 21.25 -7.70
N LEU A 154 15.52 22.08 -6.95
CA LEU A 154 15.25 22.31 -5.53
C LEU A 154 14.10 23.30 -5.30
N LEU A 155 14.11 24.43 -6.02
CA LEU A 155 13.19 25.54 -5.76
C LEU A 155 11.82 25.34 -6.41
N ALA A 156 11.72 24.70 -7.58
CA ALA A 156 10.43 24.57 -8.26
C ALA A 156 9.37 23.84 -7.42
N PRO A 157 9.65 22.67 -6.80
CA PRO A 157 8.68 22.00 -5.92
C PRO A 157 8.33 22.85 -4.69
N ILE A 158 9.32 23.54 -4.09
CA ILE A 158 9.09 24.38 -2.92
C ILE A 158 8.16 25.53 -3.27
N ILE A 159 8.42 26.24 -4.36
CA ILE A 159 7.65 27.41 -4.79
C ILE A 159 6.24 27.00 -5.22
N THR A 160 6.07 25.91 -5.98
CA THR A 160 4.72 25.51 -6.44
C THR A 160 3.85 24.96 -5.31
N VAL A 161 4.43 24.21 -4.36
CA VAL A 161 3.68 23.58 -3.25
C VAL A 161 3.50 24.53 -2.08
N PHE A 162 4.58 25.15 -1.59
CA PHE A 162 4.60 25.95 -0.37
C PHE A 162 4.61 27.46 -0.63
N GLY A 163 5.08 27.89 -1.80
CA GLY A 163 5.21 29.31 -2.12
C GLY A 163 6.37 29.93 -1.35
N LEU A 164 6.34 31.25 -1.17
CA LEU A 164 7.29 31.92 -0.29
C LEU A 164 6.65 32.16 1.08
N PRO A 165 7.34 31.79 2.17
CA PRO A 165 6.83 31.99 3.52
C PRO A 165 6.57 33.49 3.77
N PRO A 166 5.56 33.84 4.60
CA PRO A 166 5.31 35.23 5.00
C PRO A 166 6.57 35.88 5.57
N THR A 167 6.71 37.19 5.39
CA THR A 167 7.90 37.98 5.81
C THR A 167 8.35 37.70 7.26
N ARG A 168 7.41 37.48 8.18
CA ARG A 168 7.67 37.12 9.58
C ARG A 168 8.42 35.79 9.80
N PHE A 169 8.39 34.88 8.82
CA PHE A 169 9.06 33.58 8.87
C PHE A 169 10.31 33.51 7.99
N ASN A 170 10.58 34.55 7.21
CA ASN A 170 11.73 34.59 6.31
C ASN A 170 13.00 35.18 6.95
N TRP A 171 13.00 35.34 8.28
CA TRP A 171 14.10 35.90 9.06
C TRP A 171 15.43 35.21 8.74
N PHE A 172 15.43 33.88 8.58
CA PHE A 172 16.65 33.11 8.27
C PHE A 172 17.27 33.51 6.93
N VAL A 173 16.45 33.69 5.88
CA VAL A 173 16.93 34.04 4.54
C VAL A 173 17.36 35.51 4.49
N THR A 174 16.59 36.40 5.13
CA THR A 174 16.95 37.83 5.20
C THR A 174 18.23 38.05 6.02
N ASP A 175 18.39 37.36 7.14
CA ASP A 175 19.58 37.49 7.99
C ASP A 175 20.82 36.87 7.33
N ALA A 176 20.67 35.73 6.65
CA ALA A 176 21.76 35.11 5.89
C ALA A 176 22.20 35.99 4.71
N ALA A 177 21.26 36.59 3.98
CA ALA A 177 21.56 37.52 2.89
C ALA A 177 22.25 38.79 3.40
N ALA A 178 21.76 39.38 4.49
CA ALA A 178 22.39 40.52 5.14
C ALA A 178 23.80 40.22 5.64
N ALA A 179 24.02 39.03 6.21
CA ALA A 179 25.35 38.57 6.64
C ALA A 179 26.35 38.41 5.48
N LEU A 180 25.85 38.16 4.26
CA LEU A 180 26.64 38.10 3.03
C LEU A 180 26.77 39.46 2.33
N GLY A 181 26.26 40.55 2.93
CA GLY A 181 26.27 41.89 2.35
C GLY A 181 25.34 42.06 1.14
N LEU A 182 24.38 41.15 0.97
CA LEU A 182 23.39 41.19 -0.11
C LEU A 182 22.14 41.93 0.38
N ASP A 183 21.73 42.98 -0.33
CA ASP A 183 20.46 43.68 -0.09
C ASP A 183 19.29 42.90 -0.72
N PHE A 184 19.09 41.68 -0.22
CA PHE A 184 18.07 40.75 -0.71
C PHE A 184 17.18 40.32 0.44
N GLY A 185 15.88 40.60 0.34
CA GLY A 185 14.88 40.12 1.28
C GLY A 185 13.56 39.77 0.60
N LEU A 186 12.92 38.68 1.05
CA LEU A 186 11.60 38.29 0.54
C LEU A 186 10.53 39.06 1.33
N TYR A 187 10.30 40.32 0.94
CA TYR A 187 9.32 41.21 1.58
C TYR A 187 7.87 41.00 1.10
N TYR A 188 7.69 40.20 0.05
CA TYR A 188 6.39 39.91 -0.53
C TYR A 188 6.08 38.42 -0.40
N ARG A 189 4.89 38.10 0.12
CA ARG A 189 4.37 36.74 0.13
C ARG A 189 4.00 36.34 -1.29
N VAL A 190 4.63 35.29 -1.81
CA VAL A 190 4.24 34.67 -3.08
C VAL A 190 3.35 33.49 -2.76
N ILE A 191 2.10 33.59 -3.22
CA ILE A 191 1.09 32.54 -3.11
C ILE A 191 1.58 31.34 -3.93
N SER A 192 1.52 30.14 -3.35
CA SER A 192 1.90 28.92 -4.05
C SER A 192 0.85 28.54 -5.10
N LEU A 193 1.22 27.71 -6.08
CA LEU A 193 0.23 27.20 -7.03
C LEU A 193 -0.85 26.37 -6.29
N ARG A 194 -0.44 25.61 -5.27
CA ARG A 194 -1.38 24.87 -4.40
C ARG A 194 -2.39 25.81 -3.75
N GLU A 195 -1.91 26.90 -3.13
CA GLU A 195 -2.77 27.88 -2.48
C GLU A 195 -3.66 28.62 -3.47
N ALA A 196 -3.13 28.97 -4.65
CA ALA A 196 -3.91 29.60 -5.71
C ALA A 196 -5.06 28.71 -6.19
N ILE A 197 -4.85 27.39 -6.33
CA ILE A 197 -5.92 26.43 -6.67
C ILE A 197 -6.98 26.37 -5.56
N MET A 198 -6.56 26.35 -4.30
CA MET A 198 -7.50 26.34 -3.16
C MET A 198 -8.32 27.63 -3.02
N MET A 199 -7.84 28.75 -3.57
CA MET A 199 -8.55 30.02 -3.59
C MET A 199 -9.53 30.18 -4.77
N LEU A 200 -9.59 29.20 -5.68
CA LEU A 200 -10.47 29.29 -6.83
C LEU A 200 -11.95 29.31 -6.38
N PRO A 201 -12.77 30.23 -6.92
CA PRO A 201 -14.19 30.32 -6.56
C PRO A 201 -15.01 29.12 -7.07
N PHE A 202 -14.49 28.38 -8.05
CA PHE A 202 -15.08 27.17 -8.58
C PHE A 202 -13.98 26.13 -8.77
N VAL A 203 -14.20 24.94 -8.22
CA VAL A 203 -13.32 23.78 -8.35
C VAL A 203 -14.12 22.60 -8.91
N PRO A 204 -13.47 21.65 -9.61
CA PRO A 204 -14.14 20.41 -10.01
C PRO A 204 -14.68 19.66 -8.80
N THR A 205 -15.68 18.80 -9.01
CA THR A 205 -16.21 17.94 -7.94
C THR A 205 -15.18 16.90 -7.50
N ASP A 206 -15.27 16.42 -6.26
CA ASP A 206 -14.31 15.50 -5.63
C ASP A 206 -14.03 14.25 -6.49
N TRP A 207 -15.08 13.65 -7.05
CA TRP A 207 -14.92 12.49 -7.94
C TRP A 207 -14.13 12.79 -9.22
N VAL A 208 -14.24 14.01 -9.79
CA VAL A 208 -13.46 14.42 -10.96
C VAL A 208 -12.02 14.64 -10.56
N MET A 209 -11.79 15.28 -9.42
CA MET A 209 -10.46 15.51 -8.88
C MET A 209 -9.73 14.18 -8.63
N LEU A 210 -10.36 13.21 -7.96
CA LEU A 210 -9.82 11.86 -7.73
C LEU A 210 -9.64 11.07 -9.03
N LEU A 211 -10.58 11.17 -9.97
CA LEU A 211 -10.43 10.51 -11.28
C LEU A 211 -9.17 11.00 -12.00
N LEU A 212 -8.94 12.31 -12.06
CA LEU A 212 -7.81 12.92 -12.75
C LEU A 212 -6.48 12.70 -12.04
N THR A 213 -6.47 12.72 -10.71
CA THR A 213 -5.22 12.77 -9.94
C THR A 213 -4.85 11.46 -9.26
N LEU A 214 -5.76 10.49 -9.20
CA LEU A 214 -5.49 9.17 -8.61
C LEU A 214 -5.81 8.04 -9.59
N VAL A 215 -7.06 7.94 -10.04
CA VAL A 215 -7.53 6.79 -10.84
C VAL A 215 -6.79 6.71 -12.17
N LEU A 216 -6.82 7.78 -12.97
CA LEU A 216 -6.21 7.79 -14.30
C LEU A 216 -4.68 7.63 -14.28
N PRO A 217 -3.92 8.28 -13.37
CA PRO A 217 -2.49 8.03 -13.24
C PRO A 217 -2.15 6.58 -12.87
N VAL A 218 -2.86 5.99 -11.90
CA VAL A 218 -2.63 4.60 -11.48
C VAL A 218 -3.05 3.62 -12.58
N ALA A 219 -4.19 3.86 -13.23
CA ALA A 219 -4.62 3.08 -14.39
C ALA A 219 -3.64 3.21 -15.56
N GLY A 220 -3.07 4.39 -15.77
CA GLY A 220 -2.01 4.67 -16.76
C GLY A 220 -0.74 3.88 -16.48
N ALA A 221 -0.29 3.83 -15.22
CA ALA A 221 0.86 3.03 -14.80
C ALA A 221 0.60 1.52 -14.97
N ALA A 222 -0.60 1.04 -14.60
CA ALA A 222 -1.00 -0.34 -14.81
C ALA A 222 -1.12 -0.69 -16.31
N GLY A 223 -1.69 0.21 -17.12
CA GLY A 223 -1.79 0.08 -18.57
C GLY A 223 -0.41 0.05 -19.23
N TRP A 224 0.52 0.89 -18.79
CA TRP A 224 1.91 0.87 -19.23
C TRP A 224 2.62 -0.44 -18.86
N PHE A 225 2.44 -0.92 -17.63
CA PHE A 225 2.97 -2.22 -17.21
C PHE A 225 2.43 -3.37 -18.07
N VAL A 226 1.13 -3.35 -18.38
CA VAL A 226 0.48 -4.33 -19.25
C VAL A 226 0.97 -4.21 -20.69
N GLU A 227 1.13 -3.00 -21.21
CA GLU A 227 1.69 -2.74 -22.54
C GLU A 227 3.10 -3.32 -22.67
N GLN A 228 3.96 -3.09 -21.68
CA GLN A 228 5.33 -3.62 -21.69
C GLN A 228 5.37 -5.15 -21.58
N ARG A 229 4.55 -5.72 -20.70
CA ARG A 229 4.54 -7.17 -20.47
C ARG A 229 3.95 -7.95 -21.65
N ARG A 230 3.08 -7.31 -22.44
CA ARG A 230 2.35 -7.96 -23.56
C ARG A 230 2.77 -7.46 -24.94
N GLU A 231 3.69 -6.50 -24.98
CA GLU A 231 4.11 -5.80 -26.21
C GLU A 231 2.93 -5.25 -27.04
N SER A 232 1.84 -4.87 -26.36
CA SER A 232 0.56 -4.52 -26.98
C SER A 232 0.01 -3.22 -26.42
N ARG A 233 0.14 -2.15 -27.20
CA ARG A 233 -0.40 -0.83 -26.84
C ARG A 233 -1.92 -0.82 -26.72
N ARG A 234 -2.62 -1.66 -27.51
CA ARG A 234 -4.09 -1.78 -27.43
C ARG A 234 -4.53 -2.32 -26.08
N ASP A 235 -3.80 -3.30 -25.54
CA ASP A 235 -4.11 -3.90 -24.24
C ASP A 235 -3.85 -2.91 -23.09
N GLY A 236 -2.74 -2.18 -23.16
CA GLY A 236 -2.46 -1.11 -22.19
C GLY A 236 -3.55 -0.03 -22.18
N LEU A 237 -3.96 0.44 -23.36
CA LEU A 237 -5.06 1.41 -23.49
C LEU A 237 -6.41 0.85 -23.05
N ALA A 238 -6.67 -0.44 -23.28
CA ALA A 238 -7.90 -1.10 -22.84
C ALA A 238 -8.00 -1.12 -21.31
N VAL A 239 -6.89 -1.38 -20.59
CA VAL A 239 -6.86 -1.31 -19.11
C VAL A 239 -7.23 0.10 -18.64
N VAL A 240 -6.59 1.14 -19.20
CA VAL A 240 -6.87 2.53 -18.83
C VAL A 240 -8.34 2.88 -19.08
N GLY A 241 -8.86 2.56 -20.27
CA GLY A 241 -10.23 2.86 -20.67
C GLY A 241 -11.26 2.11 -19.83
N LEU A 242 -11.04 0.82 -19.56
CA LEU A 242 -11.94 0.02 -18.73
C LEU A 242 -11.96 0.52 -17.29
N THR A 243 -10.80 0.81 -16.70
CA THR A 243 -10.72 1.35 -15.33
C THR A 243 -11.40 2.70 -15.22
N ALA A 244 -11.20 3.60 -16.19
CA ALA A 244 -11.88 4.89 -16.23
C ALA A 244 -13.41 4.72 -16.36
N ALA A 245 -13.87 3.79 -17.20
CA ALA A 245 -15.30 3.50 -17.36
C ALA A 245 -15.92 2.98 -16.05
N VAL A 246 -15.29 2.01 -15.38
CA VAL A 246 -15.76 1.46 -14.10
C VAL A 246 -15.74 2.53 -12.99
N ALA A 247 -14.74 3.41 -12.99
CA ALA A 247 -14.67 4.55 -12.07
C ALA A 247 -15.86 5.51 -12.27
N VAL A 248 -16.15 5.90 -13.51
CA VAL A 248 -17.27 6.81 -13.84
C VAL A 248 -18.63 6.15 -13.57
N LEU A 249 -18.78 4.85 -13.82
CA LEU A 249 -20.01 4.12 -13.47
C LEU A 249 -20.35 4.23 -11.98
N GLY A 250 -19.34 4.35 -11.13
CA GLY A 250 -19.49 4.57 -9.69
C GLY A 250 -20.22 5.84 -9.28
N VAL A 251 -20.20 6.87 -10.12
CA VAL A 251 -20.95 8.11 -9.87
C VAL A 251 -22.46 7.82 -9.81
N VAL A 252 -22.91 6.81 -10.56
CA VAL A 252 -24.32 6.37 -10.57
C VAL A 252 -24.53 5.16 -9.66
N ALA A 253 -23.65 4.16 -9.76
CA ALA A 253 -23.79 2.89 -9.04
C ALA A 253 -23.47 3.00 -7.54
N GLY A 254 -22.52 3.86 -7.16
CA GLY A 254 -22.10 4.03 -5.76
C GLY A 254 -23.27 4.38 -4.84
N PRO A 255 -24.03 5.46 -5.12
CA PRO A 255 -25.20 5.83 -4.31
C PRO A 255 -26.27 4.73 -4.22
N LEU A 256 -26.47 3.96 -5.30
CA LEU A 256 -27.42 2.84 -5.31
C LEU A 256 -27.00 1.69 -4.38
N LEU A 257 -25.70 1.55 -4.14
CA LEU A 257 -25.11 0.55 -3.26
C LEU A 257 -24.82 1.10 -1.85
N GLY A 258 -25.18 2.36 -1.57
CA GLY A 258 -24.85 3.03 -0.31
C GLY A 258 -23.35 3.33 -0.13
N ILE A 259 -22.57 3.32 -1.21
CA ILE A 259 -21.13 3.60 -1.20
C ILE A 259 -20.90 5.02 -1.71
N GLY A 260 -20.19 5.84 -0.93
CA GLY A 260 -19.79 7.19 -1.35
C GLY A 260 -18.94 7.16 -2.62
N THR A 261 -19.12 8.14 -3.51
CA THR A 261 -18.42 8.19 -4.80
C THR A 261 -16.90 8.22 -4.63
N ASP A 262 -16.39 8.89 -3.60
CA ASP A 262 -14.95 8.95 -3.33
C ASP A 262 -14.40 7.56 -2.97
N VAL A 263 -15.08 6.86 -2.05
CA VAL A 263 -14.72 5.49 -1.65
C VAL A 263 -14.81 4.53 -2.84
N TRP A 264 -15.80 4.69 -3.72
CA TRP A 264 -15.89 3.89 -4.94
C TRP A 264 -14.64 4.03 -5.81
N LEU A 265 -14.16 5.26 -6.04
CA LEU A 265 -12.96 5.50 -6.84
C LEU A 265 -11.71 4.86 -6.22
N LEU A 266 -11.63 4.84 -4.88
CA LEU A 266 -10.56 4.14 -4.16
C LEU A 266 -10.67 2.62 -4.34
N ILE A 267 -11.86 2.04 -4.23
CA ILE A 267 -12.09 0.61 -4.47
C ILE A 267 -11.69 0.24 -5.90
N VAL A 268 -12.07 1.07 -6.89
CA VAL A 268 -11.70 0.84 -8.28
C VAL A 268 -10.18 0.87 -8.46
N THR A 269 -9.50 1.82 -7.82
CA THR A 269 -8.06 2.01 -7.95
C THR A 269 -7.27 0.90 -7.26
N PHE A 270 -7.63 0.54 -6.03
CA PHE A 270 -6.80 -0.34 -5.19
C PHE A 270 -7.25 -1.80 -5.17
N ALA A 271 -8.53 -2.09 -5.43
CA ALA A 271 -9.05 -3.45 -5.45
C ALA A 271 -9.38 -3.92 -6.87
N VAL A 272 -10.24 -3.20 -7.60
CA VAL A 272 -10.77 -3.67 -8.89
C VAL A 272 -9.69 -3.68 -9.97
N LEU A 273 -8.88 -2.62 -10.09
CA LEU A 273 -7.85 -2.53 -11.12
C LEU A 273 -6.79 -3.64 -10.96
N PRO A 274 -6.13 -3.82 -9.80
CA PRO A 274 -5.14 -4.89 -9.65
C PRO A 274 -5.76 -6.28 -9.82
N LEU A 275 -6.98 -6.51 -9.32
CA LEU A 275 -7.67 -7.78 -9.46
C LEU A 275 -8.01 -8.06 -10.93
N GLY A 276 -8.55 -7.06 -11.64
CA GLY A 276 -8.94 -7.16 -13.04
C GLY A 276 -7.73 -7.46 -13.94
N VAL A 277 -6.61 -6.76 -13.73
CA VAL A 277 -5.35 -7.01 -14.46
C VAL A 277 -4.84 -8.44 -14.19
N TYR A 278 -4.90 -8.90 -12.93
CA TYR A 278 -4.47 -10.24 -12.56
C TYR A 278 -5.37 -11.33 -13.17
N VAL A 279 -6.69 -11.22 -12.98
CA VAL A 279 -7.70 -12.20 -13.47
C VAL A 279 -7.66 -12.28 -14.99
N GLU A 280 -7.60 -11.16 -15.69
CA GLU A 280 -7.51 -11.15 -17.15
C GLU A 280 -6.19 -11.78 -17.62
N GLY A 281 -5.09 -11.56 -16.89
CA GLY A 281 -3.81 -12.23 -17.14
C GLY A 281 -3.85 -13.75 -16.90
N VAL A 282 -4.64 -14.23 -15.95
CA VAL A 282 -4.91 -15.67 -15.74
C VAL A 282 -5.72 -16.24 -16.90
N LEU A 283 -6.81 -15.58 -17.28
CA LEU A 283 -7.67 -16.00 -18.39
C LEU A 283 -6.93 -16.08 -19.73
N ARG A 284 -6.01 -15.14 -19.99
CA ARG A 284 -5.18 -15.16 -21.21
C ARG A 284 -4.17 -16.31 -21.23
N ARG A 285 -3.52 -16.60 -20.09
CA ARG A 285 -2.53 -17.67 -20.01
C ARG A 285 -3.17 -19.05 -20.05
N GLY A 286 -4.41 -19.18 -19.58
CA GLY A 286 -5.13 -20.46 -19.52
C GLY A 286 -4.65 -21.38 -18.39
N GLU A 287 -3.63 -20.98 -17.64
CA GLU A 287 -3.08 -21.71 -16.51
C GLU A 287 -3.77 -21.31 -15.20
N GLY A 288 -4.15 -22.28 -14.36
CA GLY A 288 -4.74 -22.02 -13.05
C GLY A 288 -6.14 -21.37 -13.07
N VAL A 289 -6.82 -21.30 -14.23
CA VAL A 289 -8.14 -20.66 -14.39
C VAL A 289 -9.18 -21.22 -13.41
N ARG A 290 -9.09 -22.51 -13.08
CA ARG A 290 -9.97 -23.15 -12.10
C ARG A 290 -9.88 -22.52 -10.71
N GLY A 291 -8.75 -21.91 -10.36
CA GLY A 291 -8.54 -21.20 -9.10
C GLY A 291 -9.45 -19.99 -8.92
N LEU A 292 -9.91 -19.38 -10.01
CA LEU A 292 -10.87 -18.26 -9.97
C LEU A 292 -12.22 -18.66 -9.36
N ALA A 293 -12.55 -19.95 -9.35
CA ALA A 293 -13.76 -20.45 -8.72
C ALA A 293 -13.73 -20.32 -7.19
N PHE A 294 -12.55 -20.23 -6.56
CA PHE A 294 -12.42 -20.18 -5.10
C PHE A 294 -13.06 -18.93 -4.48
N PRO A 295 -12.68 -17.68 -4.84
CA PRO A 295 -13.33 -16.49 -4.28
C PRO A 295 -14.82 -16.42 -4.64
N VAL A 296 -15.21 -16.91 -5.83
CA VAL A 296 -16.62 -16.98 -6.24
C VAL A 296 -17.39 -17.95 -5.35
N ALA A 297 -16.85 -19.14 -5.08
CA ALA A 297 -17.44 -20.12 -4.18
C ALA A 297 -17.52 -19.59 -2.74
N ALA A 298 -16.54 -18.81 -2.29
CA ALA A 298 -16.57 -18.16 -0.98
C ALA A 298 -17.75 -17.18 -0.87
N VAL A 299 -17.88 -16.27 -1.83
CA VAL A 299 -18.97 -15.28 -1.86
C VAL A 299 -20.32 -15.96 -1.99
N LEU A 300 -20.46 -16.90 -2.94
CA LEU A 300 -21.71 -17.65 -3.13
C LEU A 300 -22.06 -18.47 -1.89
N GLY A 301 -21.08 -19.11 -1.27
CA GLY A 301 -21.27 -19.88 -0.04
C GLY A 301 -21.80 -19.02 1.11
N VAL A 302 -21.29 -17.80 1.25
CA VAL A 302 -21.75 -16.83 2.26
C VAL A 302 -23.17 -16.35 1.95
N VAL A 303 -23.47 -16.05 0.69
CA VAL A 303 -24.82 -15.62 0.25
C VAL A 303 -25.85 -16.74 0.42
N VAL A 304 -25.52 -17.97 0.03
CA VAL A 304 -26.39 -19.13 0.24
C VAL A 304 -26.55 -19.40 1.73
N GLY A 305 -25.47 -19.32 2.50
CA GLY A 305 -25.50 -19.47 3.95
C GLY A 305 -26.44 -18.47 4.61
N SER A 306 -26.35 -17.18 4.26
CA SER A 306 -27.19 -16.13 4.84
C SER A 306 -28.67 -16.28 4.47
N VAL A 307 -28.98 -16.69 3.23
CA VAL A 307 -30.36 -16.96 2.81
C VAL A 307 -30.94 -18.15 3.56
N VAL A 308 -30.17 -19.24 3.71
CA VAL A 308 -30.62 -20.46 4.40
C VAL A 308 -30.81 -20.21 5.88
N THR A 309 -29.87 -19.57 6.58
CA THR A 309 -30.01 -19.27 8.00
C THR A 309 -31.16 -18.29 8.27
N GLY A 310 -31.34 -17.28 7.41
CA GLY A 310 -32.47 -16.36 7.48
C GLY A 310 -33.82 -17.04 7.25
N ALA A 311 -33.91 -17.97 6.30
CA ALA A 311 -35.13 -18.72 6.02
C ALA A 311 -35.49 -19.74 7.13
N LEU A 312 -34.48 -20.35 7.76
CA LEU A 312 -34.65 -21.32 8.83
C LEU A 312 -34.71 -20.70 10.22
N GLY A 313 -34.43 -19.40 10.35
CA GLY A 313 -34.47 -18.67 11.61
C GLY A 313 -33.34 -19.01 12.58
N PHE A 314 -32.18 -19.47 12.08
CA PHE A 314 -31.02 -19.74 12.93
C PHE A 314 -30.34 -18.43 13.35
N ALA A 315 -30.13 -18.25 14.65
CA ALA A 315 -29.42 -17.10 15.18
C ALA A 315 -27.93 -17.19 14.85
N GLY A 316 -27.41 -16.10 14.28
CA GLY A 316 -25.98 -15.92 14.08
C GLY A 316 -25.23 -15.65 15.37
N PRO A 317 -23.89 -15.53 15.32
CA PRO A 317 -23.11 -15.17 16.48
C PRO A 317 -23.48 -13.77 16.99
N ASP A 318 -23.22 -13.53 18.27
CA ASP A 318 -23.33 -12.25 18.97
C ASP A 318 -21.93 -11.63 19.14
N PRO A 319 -21.33 -11.06 18.08
CA PRO A 319 -19.96 -10.54 18.10
C PRO A 319 -19.88 -9.25 18.92
N TRP A 320 -18.76 -9.06 19.62
CA TRP A 320 -18.40 -7.73 20.17
C TRP A 320 -17.96 -6.76 19.07
N LEU A 321 -17.48 -7.29 17.94
CA LEU A 321 -17.10 -6.50 16.78
C LEU A 321 -18.34 -6.16 15.95
N ASP A 322 -18.84 -4.93 16.12
CA ASP A 322 -19.89 -4.36 15.29
C ASP A 322 -19.45 -3.07 14.58
N TRP A 323 -20.30 -2.55 13.69
CA TRP A 323 -19.99 -1.34 12.93
C TRP A 323 -19.88 -0.09 13.81
N GLY A 324 -20.67 -0.01 14.87
CA GLY A 324 -20.60 1.01 15.90
C GLY A 324 -19.28 0.97 16.66
N PHE A 325 -18.77 -0.20 17.02
CA PHE A 325 -17.44 -0.32 17.65
C PHE A 325 -16.31 0.28 16.78
N LEU A 326 -16.36 0.08 15.46
CA LEU A 326 -15.35 0.62 14.53
C LEU A 326 -15.50 2.11 14.23
N THR A 327 -16.72 2.65 14.30
CA THR A 327 -17.04 4.02 13.87
C THR A 327 -17.29 5.00 15.02
N SER A 328 -17.49 4.50 16.24
CA SER A 328 -17.77 5.34 17.41
C SER A 328 -16.50 5.79 18.12
N ALA A 329 -16.59 6.92 18.81
CA ALA A 329 -15.52 7.42 19.68
C ALA A 329 -15.41 6.59 20.97
N THR A 330 -14.33 6.79 21.72
CA THR A 330 -14.17 6.18 23.04
C THR A 330 -15.25 6.70 24.00
N SER A 331 -15.94 5.79 24.68
CA SER A 331 -16.99 6.12 25.66
C SER A 331 -16.67 5.52 27.02
N ARG A 332 -17.22 6.12 28.09
CA ARG A 332 -17.20 5.55 29.44
C ARG A 332 -18.28 4.48 29.63
N THR A 333 -19.30 4.50 28.78
CA THR A 333 -20.35 3.48 28.73
C THR A 333 -19.88 2.38 27.79
N ALA A 334 -19.76 1.15 28.30
CA ALA A 334 -19.22 0.04 27.52
C ALA A 334 -20.00 -0.25 26.23
N ALA A 335 -21.33 -0.06 26.25
CA ALA A 335 -22.19 -0.30 25.09
C ALA A 335 -21.97 0.70 23.93
N ASP A 336 -21.44 1.90 24.21
CA ASP A 336 -21.21 2.95 23.20
C ASP A 336 -19.72 3.14 22.88
N ALA A 337 -18.86 2.30 23.45
CA ALA A 337 -17.41 2.46 23.33
C ALA A 337 -16.94 1.97 21.95
N GLY A 338 -16.34 2.88 21.18
CA GLY A 338 -15.67 2.53 19.93
C GLY A 338 -14.18 2.88 19.91
N ILE A 339 -13.51 2.40 18.86
CA ILE A 339 -12.05 2.52 18.66
C ILE A 339 -11.67 3.45 17.51
N TYR A 340 -12.64 4.18 16.94
CA TYR A 340 -12.41 5.01 15.75
C TYR A 340 -11.19 5.95 15.90
N PRO A 341 -11.06 6.76 16.98
CA PRO A 341 -9.93 7.69 17.11
C PRO A 341 -8.58 6.98 17.21
N SER A 342 -8.51 5.84 17.91
CA SER A 342 -7.27 5.05 18.03
C SER A 342 -6.90 4.39 16.70
N MET A 343 -7.87 3.88 15.95
CA MET A 343 -7.64 3.25 14.65
C MET A 343 -7.14 4.28 13.64
N VAL A 344 -7.78 5.44 13.56
CA VAL A 344 -7.32 6.58 12.75
C VAL A 344 -5.91 6.98 13.16
N GLY A 345 -5.66 7.17 14.46
CA GLY A 345 -4.33 7.51 14.97
C GLY A 345 -3.24 6.51 14.56
N SER A 346 -3.53 5.20 14.62
CA SER A 346 -2.60 4.15 14.18
C SER A 346 -2.34 4.19 12.67
N VAL A 347 -3.38 4.34 11.84
CA VAL A 347 -3.22 4.48 10.38
C VAL A 347 -2.38 5.72 10.04
N MET A 348 -2.66 6.84 10.70
CA MET A 348 -1.90 8.08 10.54
C MET A 348 -0.43 7.92 10.93
N MET A 349 -0.16 7.23 12.04
CA MET A 349 1.22 6.93 12.46
C MET A 349 1.95 6.07 11.43
N ILE A 350 1.30 5.02 10.90
CA ILE A 350 1.87 4.18 9.85
C ILE A 350 2.19 5.01 8.60
N ILE A 351 1.27 5.86 8.16
CA ILE A 351 1.47 6.73 6.98
C ILE A 351 2.70 7.63 7.20
N VAL A 352 2.80 8.30 8.35
CA VAL A 352 3.96 9.17 8.68
C VAL A 352 5.26 8.35 8.74
N ILE A 353 5.24 7.17 9.36
CA ILE A 353 6.41 6.29 9.43
C ILE A 353 6.85 5.88 8.03
N VAL A 354 5.93 5.48 7.15
CA VAL A 354 6.24 5.08 5.77
C VAL A 354 6.81 6.25 5.00
N LEU A 355 6.16 7.41 5.03
CA LEU A 355 6.60 8.62 4.30
C LEU A 355 7.95 9.15 4.77
N THR A 356 8.30 8.96 6.05
CA THR A 356 9.58 9.43 6.61
C THR A 356 10.68 8.39 6.46
N THR A 357 10.39 7.13 6.78
CA THR A 357 11.37 6.05 6.78
C THR A 357 11.75 5.62 5.37
N PHE A 358 10.81 5.63 4.42
CA PHE A 358 11.11 5.15 3.07
C PHE A 358 12.18 5.98 2.35
N PRO A 359 12.09 7.33 2.26
CA PRO A 359 13.15 8.13 1.65
C PRO A 359 14.49 8.02 2.38
N VAL A 360 14.46 7.95 3.72
CA VAL A 360 15.66 7.78 4.55
C VAL A 360 16.31 6.41 4.28
N GLY A 361 15.52 5.34 4.20
CA GLY A 361 15.98 3.99 3.90
C GLY A 361 16.58 3.87 2.50
N VAL A 362 15.91 4.43 1.49
CA VAL A 362 16.43 4.48 0.11
C VAL A 362 17.72 5.31 0.04
N GLY A 363 17.77 6.46 0.70
CA GLY A 363 18.96 7.30 0.76
C GLY A 363 20.14 6.59 1.45
N ALA A 364 19.89 5.86 2.52
CA ALA A 364 20.90 5.04 3.19
C ALA A 364 21.42 3.93 2.27
N ALA A 365 20.52 3.24 1.54
CA ALA A 365 20.91 2.20 0.59
C ALA A 365 21.80 2.75 -0.54
N ILE A 366 21.43 3.89 -1.15
CA ILE A 366 22.25 4.54 -2.19
C ILE A 366 23.61 4.98 -1.63
N TYR A 367 23.65 5.52 -0.41
CA TYR A 367 24.91 5.91 0.22
C TYR A 367 25.84 4.71 0.45
N LEU A 368 25.29 3.59 0.93
CA LEU A 368 26.04 2.37 1.17
C LEU A 368 26.61 1.79 -0.13
N GLU A 369 25.83 1.77 -1.21
CA GLU A 369 26.25 1.22 -2.50
C GLU A 369 27.27 2.11 -3.21
N GLU A 370 27.03 3.43 -3.27
CA GLU A 370 27.76 4.31 -4.19
C GLU A 370 28.90 5.10 -3.51
N TYR A 371 28.82 5.32 -2.20
CA TYR A 371 29.71 6.26 -1.49
C TYR A 371 30.43 5.67 -0.27
N ALA A 372 30.07 4.47 0.19
CA ALA A 372 30.66 3.92 1.39
C ALA A 372 32.17 3.62 1.23
N PRO A 373 33.01 4.01 2.21
CA PRO A 373 34.43 3.74 2.17
C PRO A 373 34.71 2.24 2.37
N SER A 374 35.54 1.65 1.52
CA SER A 374 35.90 0.22 1.59
C SER A 374 37.08 -0.09 2.51
N GLN A 375 37.76 0.92 3.05
CA GLN A 375 38.97 0.75 3.87
C GLN A 375 38.92 1.60 5.14
N GLY A 376 39.70 1.19 6.15
CA GLY A 376 39.77 1.85 7.46
C GLY A 376 38.69 1.41 8.44
N LEU A 377 38.58 2.14 9.56
CA LEU A 377 37.62 1.83 10.62
C LEU A 377 36.16 1.98 10.15
N MET A 378 35.91 2.96 9.29
CA MET A 378 34.58 3.20 8.72
C MET A 378 34.17 2.07 7.77
N GLY A 379 35.08 1.56 6.93
CA GLY A 379 34.77 0.44 6.03
C GLY A 379 34.44 -0.85 6.77
N LYS A 380 35.12 -1.15 7.88
CA LYS A 380 34.76 -2.29 8.74
C LYS A 380 33.35 -2.18 9.32
N PHE A 381 32.90 -0.97 9.63
CA PHE A 381 31.54 -0.72 10.12
C PHE A 381 30.50 -0.88 9.01
N VAL A 382 30.78 -0.41 7.79
CA VAL A 382 29.92 -0.62 6.61
C VAL A 382 29.81 -2.10 6.30
N THR A 383 30.91 -2.85 6.26
CA THR A 383 30.89 -4.31 6.05
C THR A 383 30.05 -5.03 7.10
N LEU A 384 30.08 -4.59 8.37
CA LEU A 384 29.21 -5.12 9.41
C LEU A 384 27.73 -4.87 9.06
N ILE A 385 27.37 -3.66 8.64
CA ILE A 385 26.01 -3.31 8.23
C ILE A 385 25.56 -4.16 7.02
N GLU A 386 26.39 -4.26 5.97
CA GLU A 386 26.10 -5.06 4.77
C GLU A 386 25.87 -6.53 5.09
N ILE A 387 26.68 -7.13 5.96
CA ILE A 387 26.49 -8.51 6.41
C ILE A 387 25.13 -8.67 7.10
N ASN A 388 24.74 -7.72 7.96
CA ASN A 388 23.44 -7.77 8.64
C ASN A 388 22.28 -7.57 7.65
N ILE A 389 22.39 -6.65 6.69
CA ILE A 389 21.38 -6.42 5.66
C ILE A 389 21.22 -7.66 4.77
N GLY A 390 22.34 -8.23 4.28
CA GLY A 390 22.33 -9.43 3.45
C GLY A 390 21.70 -10.64 4.15
N ASN A 391 21.92 -10.78 5.46
CA ASN A 391 21.27 -11.82 6.27
C ASN A 391 19.77 -11.59 6.51
N LEU A 392 19.28 -10.36 6.34
CA LEU A 392 17.88 -9.98 6.60
C LEU A 392 17.04 -9.90 5.31
N ALA A 393 17.70 -9.70 4.16
CA ALA A 393 17.08 -9.67 2.84
C ALA A 393 17.02 -11.05 2.16
N GLY A 394 17.60 -12.09 2.79
CA GLY A 394 17.68 -13.46 2.31
C GLY A 394 16.50 -14.34 2.71
#